data_AF-A0A183A6V1-F1
#
_entry.id   AF-A0A183A6V1-F1
#
_cell.length_a   1.000
_cell.length_b   1.000
_cell.length_c   1.000
_cell.angle_alpha   90.00
_cell.angle_beta   90.00
_cell.angle_gamma   90.00
#
_symmetry.space_group_name_H-M   'P 1'
#
loop_
_entity.id
_entity.type
_entity.pdbx_description
1 polymer ?
#
loop_
_entity_poly.entity_id
_entity_poly.type
_entity_poly.pdbx_seq_one_letter_code
_entity_poly.pdbx_strand_id
1 'polypeptide(L)'
;MNILLTPHRRISGYHYGIFCCESCKGFFKRTVQNAKRYTCHHPNASSLCEINVASRKKCPACRFLKCVDKGMRIEGTRLTFALFYYSLMKRRAFMLYEITVHSF
;
A
#
# COMPACT_ATOMS: atom_id res chain seq x y z
N MET A 1 3.96 3.42 14.11
CA MET A 1 3.60 2.33 13.15
C MET A 1 4.25 2.56 11.78
N ASN A 2 5.55 2.29 11.64
CA ASN A 2 6.27 2.43 10.36
C ASN A 2 6.57 1.06 9.75
N ILE A 3 5.84 0.67 8.70
CA ILE A 3 6.13 -0.53 7.90
C ILE A 3 7.56 -0.52 7.31
N LEU A 4 8.17 0.66 7.24
CA LEU A 4 9.46 0.88 6.57
C LEU A 4 10.66 0.94 7.52
N LEU A 5 10.46 0.95 8.84
CA LEU A 5 11.53 1.05 9.83
C LEU A 5 11.18 0.27 11.11
N THR A 6 10.77 -1.00 10.98
CA THR A 6 10.87 -1.90 12.14
C THR A 6 12.29 -2.46 12.15
N PRO A 7 13.12 -2.20 13.19
CA PRO A 7 14.52 -2.66 13.27
C PRO A 7 14.68 -4.19 13.24
N HIS A 8 13.58 -4.94 13.24
CA HIS A 8 13.57 -6.40 13.31
C HIS A 8 13.62 -7.14 11.95
N ARG A 9 13.80 -6.44 10.82
CA ARG A 9 13.98 -7.08 9.50
C ARG A 9 15.22 -6.53 8.79
N ARG A 10 16.04 -7.44 8.23
CA ARG A 10 17.15 -7.10 7.32
C ARG A 10 16.65 -6.11 6.26
N ILE A 11 17.19 -4.90 6.30
CA ILE A 11 17.00 -3.88 5.29
C ILE A 11 17.71 -4.40 4.03
N SER A 12 16.97 -4.53 2.92
CA SER A 12 17.53 -5.05 1.67
C SER A 12 18.29 -3.97 0.89
N GLY A 13 18.12 -2.69 1.23
CA GLY A 13 18.63 -1.54 0.48
C GLY A 13 17.52 -0.66 -0.10
N TYR A 14 17.92 0.24 -0.99
CA TYR A 14 17.03 1.19 -1.68
C TYR A 14 16.47 0.55 -2.95
N HIS A 15 15.15 0.37 -3.01
CA HIS A 15 14.49 -0.28 -4.15
C HIS A 15 13.17 0.41 -4.44
N TYR A 16 12.86 0.57 -5.73
CA TYR A 16 11.59 1.16 -6.18
C TYR A 16 11.35 2.56 -5.60
N GLY A 17 12.41 3.35 -5.44
CA GLY A 17 12.34 4.74 -4.94
C GLY A 17 12.29 4.90 -3.43
N ILE A 18 12.34 3.83 -2.63
CA ILE A 18 12.39 3.92 -1.16
C ILE A 18 13.25 2.82 -0.52
N PHE A 19 13.65 3.01 0.73
CA PHE A 19 14.15 1.92 1.56
C PHE A 19 13.02 0.98 1.94
N CYS A 20 13.18 -0.32 1.67
CA CYS A 20 12.16 -1.30 2.00
C CYS A 20 12.75 -2.64 2.47
N CYS A 21 11.93 -3.43 3.18
CA CYS A 21 12.31 -4.78 3.56
C CYS A 21 12.23 -5.74 2.37
N GLU A 22 13.02 -6.82 2.38
CA GLU A 22 13.08 -7.84 1.30
C GLU A 22 11.69 -8.40 0.94
N SER A 23 10.85 -8.59 1.97
CA SER A 23 9.48 -9.06 1.79
C SER A 23 8.61 -8.10 0.95
N CYS A 24 8.76 -6.78 1.15
CA CYS A 24 8.00 -5.77 0.41
C CYS A 24 8.59 -5.55 -0.98
N LYS A 25 9.92 -5.58 -1.12
CA LYS A 25 10.61 -5.59 -2.42
C LYS A 25 10.09 -6.72 -3.32
N GLY A 26 10.17 -7.97 -2.86
CA GLY A 26 9.74 -9.13 -3.65
C GLY A 26 8.24 -9.14 -3.93
N PHE A 27 7.43 -8.70 -2.96
CA PHE A 27 5.98 -8.56 -3.15
C PHE A 27 5.64 -7.51 -4.22
N PHE A 28 6.23 -6.32 -4.13
CA PHE A 28 6.01 -5.23 -5.07
C PHE A 28 6.46 -5.63 -6.49
N LYS A 29 7.66 -6.22 -6.62
CA LYS A 29 8.18 -6.76 -7.89
C LYS A 29 7.18 -7.71 -8.55
N ARG A 30 6.75 -8.77 -7.84
CA ARG A 30 5.84 -9.78 -8.38
C ARG A 30 4.46 -9.22 -8.70
N THR A 31 4.00 -8.24 -7.92
CA THR A 31 2.70 -7.59 -8.16
C THR A 31 2.72 -6.84 -9.48
N VAL A 32 3.75 -6.02 -9.70
CA VAL A 32 3.85 -5.20 -10.91
C VAL A 32 4.20 -6.04 -12.14
N GLN A 33 5.20 -6.93 -12.05
CA GLN A 33 5.64 -7.75 -13.19
C GLN A 33 4.54 -8.68 -13.73
N ASN A 34 3.72 -9.24 -12.84
CA ASN A 34 2.63 -10.14 -13.25
C ASN A 34 1.27 -9.44 -13.33
N ALA A 35 1.25 -8.10 -13.28
CA ALA A 35 0.03 -7.28 -13.27
C ALA A 35 -1.04 -7.83 -12.30
N LYS A 36 -0.64 -8.29 -11.10
CA LYS A 36 -1.57 -8.92 -10.14
C LYS A 36 -2.57 -7.88 -9.66
N ARG A 37 -3.86 -8.23 -9.76
CA ARG A 37 -4.97 -7.44 -9.25
C ARG A 37 -5.43 -8.08 -7.94
N TYR A 38 -5.44 -7.31 -6.87
CA TYR A 38 -5.85 -7.77 -5.55
C TYR A 38 -7.12 -7.05 -5.13
N THR A 39 -8.04 -7.79 -4.52
CA THR A 39 -9.27 -7.24 -3.94
C THR A 39 -9.16 -7.26 -2.41
N CYS A 40 -9.62 -6.19 -1.76
CA CYS A 40 -9.75 -6.19 -0.31
C CYS A 40 -11.08 -6.85 0.04
N HIS A 41 -11.07 -7.85 0.93
CA HIS A 41 -12.27 -8.54 1.40
C HIS A 41 -12.77 -7.99 2.75
N HIS A 42 -12.23 -6.86 3.21
CA HIS A 42 -12.70 -6.26 4.45
C HIS A 42 -14.11 -5.68 4.24
N PRO A 43 -15.06 -5.94 5.15
CA PRO A 43 -16.45 -5.51 5.00
C PRO A 43 -16.58 -3.99 4.89
N ASN A 44 -15.68 -3.25 5.56
CA ASN A 44 -15.53 -1.82 5.34
C ASN A 44 -14.41 -1.54 4.34
N ALA A 45 -14.75 -1.54 3.04
CA ALA A 45 -13.77 -1.23 2.00
C ALA A 45 -13.26 0.22 2.04
N SER A 46 -13.89 1.09 2.84
CA SER A 46 -13.44 2.48 3.05
C SER A 46 -12.29 2.58 4.05
N SER A 47 -12.03 1.54 4.87
CA SER A 47 -10.89 1.49 5.77
C SER A 47 -9.75 0.64 5.17
N LEU A 48 -8.53 1.19 5.19
CA LEU A 48 -7.35 0.43 4.83
C LEU A 48 -7.06 -0.58 5.93
N CYS A 49 -6.94 -1.87 5.58
CA CYS A 49 -6.55 -2.89 6.56
C CYS A 49 -5.22 -2.52 7.23
N GLU A 50 -5.13 -2.73 8.54
CA GLU A 50 -3.86 -2.56 9.23
C GLU A 50 -2.87 -3.63 8.77
N ILE A 51 -1.78 -3.19 8.13
CA ILE A 51 -0.71 -4.05 7.65
C ILE A 51 0.44 -4.02 8.66
N ASN A 52 0.68 -5.16 9.31
CA ASN A 52 1.80 -5.42 10.21
C ASN A 52 2.50 -6.74 9.81
N VAL A 53 3.52 -7.16 10.55
CA VAL A 53 4.32 -8.35 10.17
C VAL A 53 3.48 -9.63 10.12
N ALA A 54 2.52 -9.78 11.02
CA ALA A 54 1.62 -10.93 11.10
C ALA A 54 0.45 -10.84 10.09
N SER A 55 -0.11 -9.64 9.91
CA SER A 55 -1.32 -9.41 9.12
C SER A 55 -1.08 -9.15 7.63
N ARG A 56 0.15 -8.80 7.22
CA ARG A 56 0.46 -8.42 5.82
C ARG A 56 0.20 -9.48 4.76
N LYS A 57 0.00 -10.74 5.13
CA LYS A 57 -0.41 -11.81 4.21
C LYS A 57 -1.94 -11.86 4.00
N LYS A 58 -2.72 -11.32 4.95
CA LYS A 58 -4.19 -11.40 4.95
C LYS A 58 -4.82 -10.52 3.88
N CYS A 59 -4.28 -9.31 3.65
CA CYS A 59 -4.80 -8.39 2.65
C CYS A 59 -3.69 -7.89 1.71
N PRO A 60 -3.44 -8.59 0.59
CA PRO A 60 -2.44 -8.14 -0.39
C PRO A 60 -2.85 -6.83 -1.08
N ALA A 61 -4.15 -6.55 -1.21
CA ALA A 61 -4.65 -5.29 -1.77
C ALA A 61 -4.21 -4.07 -0.94
N CYS A 62 -4.56 -4.03 0.36
CA CYS A 62 -4.16 -2.93 1.24
C CYS A 62 -2.65 -2.88 1.46
N ARG A 63 -1.96 -4.03 1.41
CA ARG A 63 -0.49 -4.04 1.44
C ARG A 63 0.12 -3.34 0.23
N PHE A 64 -0.35 -3.63 -0.98
CA PHE A 64 0.14 -3.00 -2.19
C PHE A 64 -0.16 -1.49 -2.21
N LEU A 65 -1.38 -1.11 -1.82
CA LEU A 65 -1.75 0.29 -1.64
C LEU A 65 -0.80 1.01 -0.67
N LYS A 66 -0.49 0.40 0.48
CA LYS A 66 0.44 0.99 1.46
C LYS A 66 1.88 1.08 0.93
N CYS A 67 2.31 0.16 0.07
CA CYS A 67 3.60 0.27 -0.62
C CYS A 67 3.64 1.51 -1.53
N VAL A 68 2.60 1.70 -2.35
CA VAL A 68 2.50 2.85 -3.26
C VAL A 68 2.35 4.16 -2.50
N ASP A 69 1.50 4.19 -1.46
CA ASP A 69 1.29 5.35 -0.59
C ASP A 69 2.59 5.82 0.09
N LYS A 70 3.45 4.87 0.45
CA LYS A 70 4.78 5.15 0.99
C LYS A 70 5.82 5.55 -0.06
N GLY A 71 5.47 5.57 -1.34
CA GLY A 71 6.34 6.03 -2.42
C GLY A 71 7.03 4.93 -3.24
N MET A 72 6.65 3.65 -3.08
CA MET A 72 7.18 2.60 -3.98
C MET A 72 6.67 2.83 -5.41
N ARG A 73 7.60 2.97 -6.35
CA ARG A 73 7.34 3.22 -7.78
C ARG A 73 8.32 2.44 -8.66
N ILE A 74 7.87 2.00 -9.83
CA ILE A 74 8.77 1.50 -10.88
C ILE A 74 8.94 2.61 -11.90
N GLU A 75 10.18 2.99 -12.19
CA GLU A 75 10.49 3.94 -13.26
C GLU A 75 9.98 3.38 -14.59
N GLY A 76 9.26 4.21 -15.36
CA GLY A 76 8.71 3.83 -16.65
C GLY A 76 7.44 2.96 -16.63
N THR A 77 6.93 2.54 -15.46
CA THR A 77 5.64 1.81 -15.40
C THR A 77 4.49 2.75 -15.08
N ARG A 78 3.55 2.92 -16.01
CA ARG A 78 2.28 3.61 -15.77
C ARG A 78 1.45 2.77 -14.79
N LEU A 79 1.55 3.03 -13.48
CA LEU A 79 0.72 2.41 -12.44
C LEU A 79 -0.74 2.90 -12.50
N THR A 80 -1.33 3.00 -13.69
CA THR A 80 -2.69 3.51 -13.92
C THR A 80 -3.71 2.77 -13.07
N PHE A 81 -3.58 1.45 -12.92
CA PHE A 81 -4.47 0.67 -12.09
C PHE A 81 -4.27 0.92 -10.59
N ALA A 82 -3.03 1.11 -10.12
CA ALA A 82 -2.77 1.38 -8.70
C ALA A 82 -3.25 2.78 -8.30
N LEU A 83 -3.06 3.77 -9.16
CA LEU A 83 -3.56 5.14 -8.95
C LEU A 83 -5.07 5.20 -9.03
N PHE A 84 -5.71 4.41 -9.90
CA PHE A 84 -7.17 4.32 -9.95
C PHE A 84 -7.73 3.63 -8.69
N TYR A 85 -7.13 2.52 -8.26
CA TYR A 85 -7.51 1.83 -7.02
C TYR A 85 -7.27 2.70 -5.78
N TYR A 86 -6.14 3.40 -5.74
CA TYR A 86 -5.81 4.38 -4.70
C TYR A 86 -6.80 5.54 -4.71
N SER A 87 -7.17 6.08 -5.88
CA SER A 87 -8.16 7.15 -6.00
C SER A 87 -9.57 6.68 -5.58
N LEU A 88 -9.98 5.46 -5.90
CA LEU A 88 -11.26 4.89 -5.45
C LEU A 88 -11.29 4.67 -3.93
N MET A 89 -10.23 4.11 -3.35
CA MET A 89 -10.10 3.90 -1.91
C MET A 89 -9.96 5.23 -1.14
N LYS A 90 -9.20 6.19 -1.70
CA LYS A 90 -8.97 7.51 -1.11
C LYS A 90 -10.16 8.44 -1.29
N ARG A 91 -10.93 8.40 -2.39
CA ARG A 91 -12.20 9.17 -2.51
C ARG A 91 -13.21 8.79 -1.43
N ARG A 92 -13.24 7.51 -1.02
CA ARG A 92 -14.07 7.06 0.12
C ARG A 92 -13.52 7.45 1.50
N ALA A 93 -12.19 7.51 1.67
CA ALA A 93 -11.57 7.97 2.92
C ALA A 93 -11.48 9.52 3.04
N PHE A 94 -11.36 10.25 1.93
CA PHE A 94 -11.21 11.70 1.85
C PHE A 94 -12.53 12.44 2.10
N MET A 95 -13.67 11.87 1.67
CA MET A 95 -14.99 12.39 2.07
C MET A 95 -15.15 12.48 3.59
N LEU A 96 -14.53 11.58 4.36
CA LEU A 96 -14.62 11.66 5.82
C LEU A 96 -13.60 12.62 6.44
N TYR A 97 -12.42 12.82 5.83
CA TYR A 97 -11.45 13.81 6.33
C TYR A 97 -12.04 15.23 6.28
N GLU A 98 -12.65 15.62 5.15
CA GLU A 98 -13.37 16.90 5.02
C GLU A 98 -14.60 17.00 5.95
N ILE A 99 -15.37 15.92 6.14
CA ILE A 99 -16.53 15.94 7.05
C ILE A 99 -16.10 16.08 8.52
N THR A 100 -14.95 15.51 8.92
CA THR A 100 -14.45 15.64 10.30
C THR A 100 -13.76 16.97 10.62
N VAL A 101 -13.19 17.68 9.63
CA VAL A 101 -12.54 18.98 9.89
C VAL A 101 -13.50 20.18 9.82
N HIS A 102 -14.68 20.03 9.22
CA HIS A 102 -15.70 21.09 9.18
C HIS A 102 -16.77 20.97 10.29
N SER A 103 -16.59 20.05 11.24
CA SER A 103 -17.49 19.84 12.38
C SER A 103 -16.82 20.12 13.75
N PHE A 104 -15.72 20.88 13.76
CA PHE A 104 -15.08 21.43 14.97
C PHE A 104 -14.77 22.91 14.78
#